data_AF-A0AAN6TFU3-F1
#
_entry.id   AF-A0AAN6TFU3-F1
#
_cell.length_a   1.000
_cell.length_b   1.000
_cell.length_c   1.000
_cell.angle_alpha   90.00
_cell.angle_beta   90.00
_cell.angle_gamma   90.00
#
_symmetry.space_group_name_H-M   'P 1'
#
loop_
_entity.id
_entity.type
_entity.pdbx_description
1 polymer ?
#
loop_
_entity_poly.entity_id
_entity_poly.type
_entity_poly.pdbx_seq_one_letter_code
_entity_poly.pdbx_strand_id
1 'polypeptide(L)'
;MATICDLFPEYRSTTLLDDLRRSEYDYLDANHQVYLDYTGSGLAARSQRQHHEQRLSQFPYGNPHSINPSSAAATEAIERTRARILAHVNASPADYAVVFTPNATGAARLVGEAYPFRKGTRYVLTADNHNSVNGIREFARAKKATTVYVPLAQGTDLRVGEKDVLAALAPKMKRGKTRQLVKSALNCRGGMLGRLASSLPCHHDSNRDRQVKKKGLFAYPAQSNFSGVQHPLSWVSLAQQAGYHVLLDAAAFLPTSPLDLSGPEGVKPDFVLISWYKVFGYPTGVGCLIARRDALAVLRRPWFSGGTVQAVAVSTTGSPRPTVTGDNAGAAGQHFMAEGEQALEDGTANFLSIPDVHFGLDWLAGVVGMRTVQTRVRCLTAWFLARLQSDEMRHADGRPMARIYGPRSMRARGATVAFNFLDAKGRVVDDGLVALESAAAGISLRTGCFCNPGASERALRLDINAILERLAAASAGKEGKYDGLGETESIRVAGRLAPGAVRVSFGLASTSADVDEFFAFACETYKDRVIAPIGSNFSDGSFEKKRG
;
A
#
# COMPACT_ATOMS: atom_id res chain seq x y z
N MET A 1 -21.32 -26.81 15.27
CA MET A 1 -20.97 -25.37 15.24
C MET A 1 -21.82 -24.70 14.16
N ALA A 2 -22.17 -23.42 14.32
CA ALA A 2 -22.81 -22.67 13.25
C ALA A 2 -21.90 -22.65 12.01
N THR A 3 -22.47 -22.78 10.82
CA THR A 3 -21.74 -22.64 9.55
C THR A 3 -21.58 -21.16 9.20
N ILE A 4 -20.65 -20.84 8.29
CA ILE A 4 -20.51 -19.47 7.77
C ILE A 4 -21.83 -18.94 7.20
N CYS A 5 -22.63 -19.79 6.56
CA CYS A 5 -23.90 -19.43 5.96
C CYS A 5 -25.01 -19.18 6.98
N ASP A 6 -24.87 -19.64 8.22
CA ASP A 6 -25.84 -19.37 9.29
C ASP A 6 -25.65 -17.95 9.83
N LEU A 7 -24.40 -17.45 9.89
CA LEU A 7 -24.08 -16.10 10.35
C LEU A 7 -24.01 -15.07 9.23
N PHE A 8 -23.64 -15.50 8.03
CA PHE A 8 -23.43 -14.67 6.84
C PHE A 8 -24.08 -15.34 5.62
N PRO A 9 -25.43 -15.38 5.54
CA PRO A 9 -26.16 -16.08 4.48
C PRO A 9 -25.80 -15.57 3.07
N GLU A 10 -25.40 -14.31 2.93
CA GLU A 10 -24.93 -13.73 1.68
C GLU A 10 -23.68 -14.40 1.10
N TYR A 11 -22.93 -15.18 1.88
CA TYR A 11 -21.81 -15.98 1.37
C TYR A 11 -22.27 -16.93 0.25
N ARG A 12 -23.51 -17.44 0.34
CA ARG A 12 -24.14 -18.28 -0.70
C ARG A 12 -24.27 -17.56 -2.04
N SER A 13 -24.29 -16.24 -2.08
CA SER A 13 -24.38 -15.49 -3.34
C SER A 13 -23.05 -15.43 -4.10
N THR A 14 -22.01 -16.10 -3.59
CA THR A 14 -20.65 -16.03 -4.14
C THR A 14 -20.12 -17.37 -4.63
N THR A 15 -21.01 -18.35 -4.87
CA THR A 15 -20.66 -19.72 -5.31
C THR A 15 -19.83 -19.78 -6.59
N LEU A 16 -19.98 -18.77 -7.46
CA LEU A 16 -19.11 -18.57 -8.63
C LEU A 16 -17.61 -18.61 -8.27
N LEU A 17 -17.23 -18.07 -7.11
CA LEU A 17 -15.83 -18.11 -6.67
C LEU A 17 -15.37 -19.50 -6.22
N ASP A 18 -16.29 -20.36 -5.78
CA ASP A 18 -15.97 -21.77 -5.53
C ASP A 18 -15.77 -22.53 -6.85
N ASP A 19 -16.54 -22.20 -7.89
CA ASP A 19 -16.35 -22.75 -9.23
C ASP A 19 -15.00 -22.32 -9.80
N LEU A 20 -14.66 -21.03 -9.70
CA LEU A 20 -13.35 -20.51 -10.10
C LEU A 20 -12.21 -21.10 -9.25
N ARG A 21 -12.43 -21.35 -7.95
CA ARG A 21 -11.44 -22.05 -7.11
C ARG A 21 -11.08 -23.41 -7.69
N ARG A 22 -12.07 -24.14 -8.22
CA ARG A 22 -11.88 -25.48 -8.81
C ARG A 22 -11.38 -25.45 -10.26
N SER A 23 -11.66 -24.40 -11.04
CA SER A 23 -11.24 -24.35 -12.45
C SER A 23 -9.94 -23.58 -12.67
N GLU A 24 -9.72 -22.47 -11.95
CA GLU A 24 -8.61 -21.54 -12.15
C GLU A 24 -7.48 -21.72 -11.14
N TYR A 25 -7.80 -22.28 -9.96
CA TYR A 25 -6.92 -22.36 -8.78
C TYR A 25 -6.83 -23.76 -8.18
N ASP A 26 -7.20 -24.79 -8.93
CA ASP A 26 -7.13 -26.22 -8.55
C ASP A 26 -5.76 -26.66 -8.04
N TYR A 27 -4.70 -25.99 -8.49
CA TYR A 27 -3.33 -26.24 -8.06
C TYR A 27 -3.11 -26.01 -6.56
N LEU A 28 -3.95 -25.23 -5.88
CA LEU A 28 -3.87 -25.13 -4.43
C LEU A 28 -4.35 -26.44 -3.78
N ASP A 29 -5.49 -26.99 -4.21
CA ASP A 29 -6.04 -28.23 -3.65
C ASP A 29 -5.18 -29.43 -4.02
N ALA A 30 -4.72 -29.50 -5.27
CA ALA A 30 -3.84 -30.56 -5.74
C ALA A 30 -2.49 -30.62 -5.00
N ASN A 31 -2.08 -29.52 -4.37
CA ASN A 31 -0.83 -29.43 -3.59
C ASN A 31 -1.08 -29.25 -2.09
N HIS A 32 -2.33 -29.43 -1.62
CA HIS A 32 -2.71 -29.27 -0.21
C HIS A 32 -2.24 -27.93 0.38
N GLN A 33 -2.52 -26.83 -0.32
CA GLN A 33 -2.10 -25.48 0.06
C GLN A 33 -3.29 -24.62 0.51
N VAL A 34 -3.21 -24.11 1.73
CA VAL A 34 -4.10 -23.06 2.24
C VAL A 34 -3.42 -21.71 2.08
N TYR A 35 -3.91 -20.89 1.14
CA TYR A 35 -3.29 -19.59 0.85
C TYR A 35 -4.03 -18.41 1.53
N LEU A 36 -3.35 -17.80 2.51
CA LEU A 36 -3.87 -16.74 3.38
C LEU A 36 -3.02 -15.46 3.35
N ASP A 37 -2.24 -15.22 2.28
CA ASP A 37 -1.36 -14.04 2.12
C ASP A 37 -1.77 -13.11 0.96
N TYR A 38 -3.08 -12.98 0.69
CA TYR A 38 -3.62 -12.13 -0.40
C TYR A 38 -3.26 -10.64 -0.31
N THR A 39 -3.02 -10.09 0.88
CA THR A 39 -2.53 -8.70 1.04
C THR A 39 -1.08 -8.56 0.59
N GLY A 40 -0.31 -9.65 0.61
CA GLY A 40 1.01 -9.75 0.02
C GLY A 40 0.94 -9.78 -1.51
N SER A 41 0.22 -10.78 -2.05
CA SER A 41 0.05 -11.01 -3.49
C SER A 41 -1.27 -11.72 -3.79
N GLY A 42 -1.90 -11.43 -4.92
CA GLY A 42 -2.90 -12.32 -5.48
C GLY A 42 -2.25 -13.59 -6.05
N LEU A 43 -3.09 -14.52 -6.49
CA LEU A 43 -2.67 -15.74 -7.18
C LEU A 43 -3.09 -15.69 -8.65
N ALA A 44 -2.21 -16.17 -9.53
CA ALA A 44 -2.45 -16.17 -10.97
C ALA A 44 -3.51 -17.23 -11.32
N ALA A 45 -4.58 -16.81 -11.99
CA ALA A 45 -5.54 -17.72 -12.60
C ALA A 45 -4.90 -18.46 -13.79
N ARG A 46 -5.35 -19.69 -14.08
CA ARG A 46 -4.88 -20.43 -15.27
C ARG A 46 -5.17 -19.67 -16.57
N SER A 47 -6.38 -19.11 -16.68
CA SER A 47 -6.81 -18.29 -17.81
C SER A 47 -5.86 -17.11 -18.10
N GLN A 48 -5.33 -16.44 -17.07
CA GLN A 48 -4.36 -15.34 -17.27
C GLN A 48 -3.07 -15.80 -17.94
N ARG A 49 -2.52 -16.94 -17.49
CA ARG A 49 -1.29 -17.51 -18.08
C ARG A 49 -1.53 -18.02 -19.49
N GLN A 50 -2.65 -18.71 -19.71
CA GLN A 50 -3.03 -19.22 -21.04
C GLN A 50 -3.23 -18.08 -22.04
N HIS A 51 -3.90 -16.99 -21.63
CA HIS A 51 -4.10 -15.83 -22.48
C HIS A 51 -2.77 -15.14 -22.83
N HIS A 52 -1.85 -15.02 -21.88
CA HIS A 52 -0.51 -14.50 -22.16
C HIS A 52 0.21 -15.32 -23.25
N GLU A 53 0.27 -16.64 -23.07
CA GLU A 53 0.91 -17.56 -24.01
C GLU A 53 0.25 -17.50 -25.40
N GLN A 54 -1.08 -17.50 -25.44
CA GLN A 54 -1.84 -17.39 -26.67
C GLN A 54 -1.53 -16.07 -27.40
N ARG A 55 -1.48 -14.94 -26.68
CA ARG A 55 -1.18 -13.65 -27.29
C ARG A 55 0.23 -13.62 -27.89
N LEU A 56 1.22 -14.15 -27.18
CA LEU A 56 2.61 -14.14 -27.67
C LEU A 56 2.87 -15.13 -28.81
N SER A 57 2.11 -16.22 -28.89
CA SER A 57 2.22 -17.20 -29.99
C SER A 57 1.52 -16.74 -31.27
N GLN A 58 0.56 -15.81 -31.19
CA GLN A 58 -0.23 -15.37 -32.35
C GLN A 58 0.34 -14.18 -33.11
N PHE A 59 1.05 -13.26 -32.44
CA PHE A 59 1.52 -12.03 -33.07
C PHE A 59 2.87 -11.56 -32.49
N PRO A 60 3.83 -11.09 -33.31
CA PRO A 60 5.10 -10.57 -32.81
C PRO A 60 4.93 -9.18 -32.17
N TYR A 61 5.38 -9.03 -30.93
CA TYR A 61 5.42 -7.74 -30.24
C TYR A 61 6.88 -7.25 -30.15
N GLY A 62 7.13 -6.06 -30.70
CA GLY A 62 8.44 -5.42 -30.68
C GLY A 62 8.51 -4.31 -29.63
N ASN A 63 9.71 -3.79 -29.39
CA ASN A 63 9.89 -2.61 -28.54
C ASN A 63 9.03 -1.45 -29.10
N PRO A 64 8.18 -0.78 -28.28
CA PRO A 64 7.37 0.36 -28.74
C PRO A 64 8.23 1.53 -29.25
N HIS A 65 7.57 2.54 -29.85
CA HIS A 65 8.19 3.78 -30.36
C HIS A 65 8.91 3.68 -31.71
N SER A 66 8.56 2.69 -32.55
CA SER A 66 8.95 2.62 -33.96
C SER A 66 7.72 2.48 -34.86
N ILE A 67 7.88 2.80 -36.15
CA ILE A 67 6.78 2.73 -37.13
C ILE A 67 6.50 1.30 -37.66
N ASN A 68 7.30 0.31 -37.27
CA ASN A 68 7.15 -1.05 -37.78
C ASN A 68 5.95 -1.78 -37.14
N PRO A 69 5.40 -2.83 -37.80
CA PRO A 69 4.15 -3.46 -37.34
C PRO A 69 4.19 -4.03 -35.91
N SER A 70 5.30 -4.66 -35.51
CA SER A 70 5.40 -5.27 -34.17
C SER A 70 5.52 -4.22 -33.07
N SER A 71 6.15 -3.08 -33.36
CA SER A 71 6.20 -1.91 -32.47
C SER A 71 4.82 -1.24 -32.36
N ALA A 72 4.13 -1.03 -33.49
CA ALA A 72 2.80 -0.43 -33.51
C ALA A 72 1.78 -1.26 -32.71
N ALA A 73 1.82 -2.60 -32.85
CA ALA A 73 0.96 -3.49 -32.06
C ALA A 73 1.24 -3.44 -30.56
N ALA A 74 2.52 -3.33 -30.16
CA ALA A 74 2.90 -3.15 -28.77
C ALA A 74 2.40 -1.81 -28.21
N THR A 75 2.55 -0.72 -28.97
CA THR A 75 2.01 0.60 -28.61
C THR A 75 0.49 0.57 -28.46
N GLU A 76 -0.25 -0.01 -29.41
CA GLU A 76 -1.70 -0.12 -29.33
C GLU A 76 -2.13 -0.92 -28.09
N ALA A 77 -1.47 -2.05 -27.81
CA ALA A 77 -1.78 -2.87 -26.65
C ALA A 77 -1.54 -2.13 -25.32
N ILE A 78 -0.47 -1.34 -25.23
CA ILE A 78 -0.19 -0.47 -24.07
C ILE A 78 -1.29 0.58 -23.91
N GLU A 79 -1.66 1.29 -24.97
CA GLU A 79 -2.65 2.37 -24.91
C GLU A 79 -4.06 1.86 -24.59
N ARG A 80 -4.46 0.71 -25.16
CA ARG A 80 -5.69 0.02 -24.76
C ARG A 80 -5.69 -0.33 -23.27
N THR A 81 -4.53 -0.76 -22.75
CA THR A 81 -4.38 -1.07 -21.33
C THR A 81 -4.54 0.19 -20.45
N ARG A 82 -3.96 1.34 -20.84
CA ARG A 82 -4.18 2.61 -20.10
C ARG A 82 -5.66 2.96 -20.04
N ALA A 83 -6.35 2.94 -21.18
CA ALA A 83 -7.77 3.25 -21.25
C ALA A 83 -8.59 2.31 -20.36
N ARG A 84 -8.26 1.01 -20.37
CA ARG A 84 -8.95 0.01 -19.56
C ARG A 84 -8.72 0.17 -18.05
N ILE A 85 -7.51 0.56 -17.65
CA ILE A 85 -7.17 0.90 -16.26
C ILE A 85 -8.01 2.09 -15.79
N LEU A 86 -8.09 3.16 -16.58
CA LEU A 86 -8.91 4.33 -16.24
C LEU A 86 -10.40 3.96 -16.13
N ALA A 87 -10.92 3.17 -17.06
CA ALA A 87 -12.28 2.67 -17.00
C ALA A 87 -12.55 1.81 -15.75
N HIS A 88 -11.59 0.99 -15.31
CA HIS A 88 -11.74 0.17 -14.10
C HIS A 88 -11.99 1.00 -12.84
N VAL A 89 -11.36 2.17 -12.75
CA VAL A 89 -11.50 3.08 -11.60
C VAL A 89 -12.42 4.26 -11.88
N ASN A 90 -13.22 4.19 -12.95
CA ASN A 90 -14.15 5.25 -13.36
C ASN A 90 -13.48 6.63 -13.53
N ALA A 91 -12.23 6.66 -14.01
CA ALA A 91 -11.48 7.88 -14.25
C ALA A 91 -11.61 8.34 -15.72
N SER A 92 -11.84 9.64 -15.93
CA SER A 92 -11.83 10.21 -17.27
C SER A 92 -10.40 10.37 -17.79
N PRO A 93 -10.09 9.96 -19.04
CA PRO A 93 -8.79 10.23 -19.67
C PRO A 93 -8.51 11.72 -19.91
N ALA A 94 -9.53 12.58 -19.84
CA ALA A 94 -9.35 14.03 -19.86
C ALA A 94 -8.80 14.56 -18.52
N ASP A 95 -9.14 13.91 -17.40
CA ASP A 95 -8.74 14.34 -16.05
C ASP A 95 -7.49 13.61 -15.56
N TYR A 96 -7.29 12.37 -15.99
CA TYR A 96 -6.28 11.45 -15.48
C TYR A 96 -5.40 10.86 -16.58
N ALA A 97 -4.15 10.59 -16.21
CA ALA A 97 -3.20 9.80 -16.98
C ALA A 97 -2.77 8.58 -16.16
N VAL A 98 -2.30 7.56 -16.86
CA VAL A 98 -1.68 6.37 -16.26
C VAL A 98 -0.20 6.42 -16.59
N VAL A 99 0.67 6.20 -15.62
CA VAL A 99 2.12 6.02 -15.81
C VAL A 99 2.48 4.62 -15.32
N PHE A 100 2.96 3.76 -16.20
CA PHE A 100 3.38 2.40 -15.83
C PHE A 100 4.66 2.43 -15.00
N THR A 101 4.67 1.61 -13.97
CA THR A 101 5.81 1.42 -13.08
C THR A 101 5.92 -0.06 -12.73
N PRO A 102 7.03 -0.54 -12.15
CA PRO A 102 7.14 -1.96 -11.79
C PRO A 102 6.10 -2.43 -10.75
N ASN A 103 5.61 -1.53 -9.90
CA ASN A 103 4.62 -1.75 -8.83
C ASN A 103 4.31 -0.42 -8.11
N ALA A 104 3.42 -0.44 -7.11
CA ALA A 104 3.09 0.71 -6.26
C ALA A 104 4.33 1.37 -5.58
N THR A 105 5.39 0.61 -5.28
CA THR A 105 6.65 1.18 -4.76
C THR A 105 7.38 1.99 -5.81
N GLY A 106 7.42 1.51 -7.05
CA GLY A 106 7.94 2.26 -8.20
C GLY A 106 7.19 3.58 -8.39
N ALA A 107 5.86 3.54 -8.32
CA ALA A 107 5.01 4.72 -8.38
C ALA A 107 5.24 5.69 -7.18
N ALA A 108 5.36 5.17 -5.95
CA ALA A 108 5.69 5.98 -4.77
C ALA A 108 7.05 6.67 -4.91
N ARG A 109 8.07 5.94 -5.39
CA ARG A 109 9.42 6.48 -5.65
C ARG A 109 9.36 7.55 -6.71
N LEU A 110 8.69 7.31 -7.83
CA LEU A 110 8.52 8.28 -8.91
C LEU A 110 7.93 9.59 -8.41
N VAL A 111 6.85 9.53 -7.62
CA VAL A 111 6.25 10.72 -7.00
C VAL A 111 7.25 11.36 -6.04
N GLY A 112 7.87 10.60 -5.13
CA GLY A 112 8.81 11.17 -4.15
C GLY A 112 9.98 11.90 -4.79
N GLU A 113 10.55 11.34 -5.84
CA GLU A 113 11.69 11.88 -6.59
C GLU A 113 11.32 13.12 -7.41
N ALA A 114 10.17 13.11 -8.08
CA ALA A 114 9.76 14.16 -9.00
C ALA A 114 8.93 15.28 -8.34
N TYR A 115 8.35 15.05 -7.15
CA TYR A 115 7.51 16.04 -6.49
C TYR A 115 8.33 17.25 -6.03
N PRO A 116 7.87 18.49 -6.25
CA PRO A 116 8.65 19.70 -5.99
C PRO A 116 8.65 20.10 -4.50
N PHE A 117 9.16 19.20 -3.66
CA PHE A 117 9.47 19.52 -2.27
C PHE A 117 10.45 20.69 -2.20
N ARG A 118 10.28 21.54 -1.19
CA ARG A 118 11.16 22.67 -0.91
C ARG A 118 11.06 23.08 0.55
N LYS A 119 12.00 23.90 1.01
CA LYS A 119 11.91 24.54 2.33
C LYS A 119 10.55 25.21 2.50
N GLY A 120 9.84 24.86 3.57
CA GLY A 120 8.52 25.39 3.90
C GLY A 120 7.34 24.58 3.40
N THR A 121 7.53 23.59 2.51
CA THR A 121 6.47 22.59 2.24
C THR A 121 6.51 21.46 3.27
N ARG A 122 5.42 20.70 3.34
CA ARG A 122 5.24 19.59 4.29
C ARG A 122 4.95 18.28 3.56
N TYR A 123 5.52 17.19 4.04
CA TYR A 123 5.10 15.84 3.71
C TYR A 123 4.32 15.28 4.89
N VAL A 124 3.00 15.21 4.77
CA VAL A 124 2.11 14.73 5.83
C VAL A 124 1.71 13.30 5.48
N LEU A 125 1.78 12.37 6.42
CA LEU A 125 1.39 10.98 6.15
C LEU A 125 0.84 10.29 7.39
N THR A 126 -0.09 9.35 7.23
CA THR A 126 -0.53 8.52 8.36
C THR A 126 0.56 7.55 8.81
N ALA A 127 0.61 7.26 10.10
CA ALA A 127 1.64 6.40 10.68
C ALA A 127 1.54 4.93 10.22
N ASP A 128 0.39 4.48 9.72
CA ASP A 128 0.18 3.12 9.21
C ASP A 128 0.45 2.99 7.69
N ASN A 129 1.21 3.91 7.10
CA ASN A 129 1.66 3.77 5.72
C ASN A 129 2.68 2.63 5.56
N HIS A 130 2.67 2.01 4.39
CA HIS A 130 3.69 1.06 3.97
C HIS A 130 5.06 1.75 3.80
N ASN A 131 6.15 1.00 3.96
CA ASN A 131 7.54 1.50 3.83
C ASN A 131 7.80 2.25 2.52
N SER A 132 7.19 1.81 1.42
CA SER A 132 7.27 2.49 0.12
C SER A 132 6.82 3.94 0.18
N VAL A 133 5.77 4.24 0.96
CA VAL A 133 5.26 5.60 1.16
C VAL A 133 6.06 6.33 2.25
N ASN A 134 6.48 5.63 3.31
CA ASN A 134 7.40 6.20 4.30
C ASN A 134 8.70 6.71 3.65
N GLY A 135 9.24 5.97 2.68
CA GLY A 135 10.49 6.29 1.98
C GLY A 135 10.47 7.63 1.24
N ILE A 136 9.29 8.13 0.85
CA ILE A 136 9.15 9.47 0.23
C ILE A 136 9.70 10.58 1.14
N ARG A 137 9.70 10.37 2.47
CA ARG A 137 10.24 11.32 3.45
C ARG A 137 11.72 11.65 3.21
N GLU A 138 12.47 10.75 2.60
CA GLU A 138 13.89 10.94 2.33
C GLU A 138 14.10 12.00 1.24
N PHE A 139 13.28 11.96 0.16
CA PHE A 139 13.26 13.01 -0.87
C PHE A 139 12.77 14.35 -0.31
N ALA A 140 11.72 14.32 0.52
CA ALA A 140 11.23 15.51 1.21
C ALA A 140 12.31 16.14 2.09
N ARG A 141 13.03 15.33 2.88
CA ARG A 141 14.14 15.77 3.74
C ARG A 141 15.29 16.36 2.93
N ALA A 142 15.70 15.72 1.84
CA ALA A 142 16.75 16.22 0.95
C ALA A 142 16.43 17.63 0.40
N LYS A 143 15.15 17.91 0.15
CA LYS A 143 14.66 19.23 -0.29
C LYS A 143 14.26 20.17 0.87
N LYS A 144 14.61 19.82 2.12
CA LYS A 144 14.34 20.61 3.34
C LYS A 144 12.84 20.81 3.64
N ALA A 145 11.97 19.95 3.12
CA ALA A 145 10.56 19.90 3.52
C ALA A 145 10.40 19.22 4.88
N THR A 146 9.32 19.53 5.60
CA THR A 146 9.07 18.96 6.94
C THR A 146 8.16 17.73 6.85
N THR A 147 8.61 16.59 7.36
CA THR A 147 7.78 15.38 7.51
C THR A 147 6.92 15.46 8.76
N VAL A 148 5.64 15.07 8.67
CA VAL A 148 4.68 15.08 9.77
C VAL A 148 3.84 13.81 9.72
N TYR A 149 3.95 12.99 10.76
CA TYR A 149 3.13 11.80 10.91
C TYR A 149 1.80 12.10 11.61
N VAL A 150 0.71 11.60 11.05
CA VAL A 150 -0.58 11.51 11.74
C VAL A 150 -0.57 10.24 12.59
N PRO A 151 -0.67 10.35 13.92
CA PRO A 151 -0.52 9.20 14.81
C PRO A 151 -1.70 8.23 14.71
N LEU A 152 -1.48 6.99 15.11
CA LEU A 152 -2.55 6.03 15.38
C LEU A 152 -3.15 6.32 16.75
N ALA A 153 -4.48 6.26 16.85
CA ALA A 153 -5.24 6.44 18.08
C ALA A 153 -4.75 5.49 19.19
N GLN A 154 -5.03 5.86 20.44
CA GLN A 154 -4.73 5.00 21.58
C GLN A 154 -5.63 3.75 21.55
N GLY A 155 -5.06 2.59 21.89
CA GLY A 155 -5.74 1.29 21.84
C GLY A 155 -5.23 0.37 20.74
N THR A 156 -5.92 -0.76 20.56
CA THR A 156 -5.53 -1.82 19.62
C THR A 156 -6.22 -1.73 18.26
N ASP A 157 -7.16 -0.80 18.06
CA ASP A 157 -7.92 -0.67 16.81
C ASP A 157 -7.08 -0.12 15.65
N LEU A 158 -5.91 0.47 15.94
CA LEU A 158 -4.95 1.00 14.95
C LEU A 158 -5.60 1.94 13.93
N ARG A 159 -6.58 2.73 14.36
CA ARG A 159 -7.25 3.74 13.53
C ARG A 159 -6.54 5.08 13.63
N VAL A 160 -6.65 5.87 12.57
CA VAL A 160 -6.28 7.29 12.59
C VAL A 160 -7.55 8.12 12.79
N GLY A 161 -7.51 9.07 13.72
CA GLY A 161 -8.63 9.97 13.98
C GLY A 161 -8.69 11.11 12.97
N GLU A 162 -9.88 11.45 12.48
CA GLU A 162 -10.05 12.59 11.55
C GLU A 162 -9.58 13.91 12.16
N LYS A 163 -9.77 14.11 13.48
CA LYS A 163 -9.25 15.28 14.20
C LYS A 163 -7.72 15.38 14.13
N ASP A 164 -7.03 14.24 14.18
CA ASP A 164 -5.57 14.19 14.07
C ASP A 164 -5.11 14.51 12.64
N VAL A 165 -5.85 14.05 11.63
CA VAL A 165 -5.62 14.41 10.22
C VAL A 165 -5.77 15.92 10.02
N LEU A 166 -6.88 16.52 10.51
CA LEU A 166 -7.12 17.97 10.45
C LEU A 166 -6.01 18.75 11.15
N ALA A 167 -5.62 18.33 12.35
CA ALA A 167 -4.55 18.96 13.11
C ALA A 167 -3.20 18.87 12.39
N ALA A 168 -2.90 17.73 11.75
CA ALA A 168 -1.68 17.54 10.99
C ALA A 168 -1.66 18.36 9.70
N LEU A 169 -2.80 18.60 9.05
CA LEU A 169 -2.90 19.43 7.85
C LEU A 169 -2.91 20.94 8.15
N ALA A 170 -3.30 21.34 9.36
CA ALA A 170 -3.30 22.73 9.77
C ALA A 170 -1.89 23.37 9.73
N PRO A 171 -1.76 24.65 9.33
CA PRO A 171 -0.47 25.34 9.30
C PRO A 171 0.10 25.49 10.72
N LYS A 172 1.43 25.37 10.87
CA LYS A 172 2.10 25.73 12.13
C LYS A 172 1.85 27.21 12.42
N MET A 173 1.06 27.52 13.44
CA MET A 173 0.96 28.89 13.94
C MET A 173 2.34 29.34 14.43
N LYS A 174 2.85 30.47 13.92
CA LYS A 174 4.08 31.07 14.45
C LYS A 174 3.83 31.39 15.94
N ARG A 175 4.68 30.85 16.84
CA ARG A 175 4.61 31.04 18.31
C ARG A 175 4.39 32.50 18.76
N GLY A 176 4.75 33.50 17.95
CA GLY A 176 4.52 34.92 18.22
C GLY A 176 3.09 35.44 17.98
N LYS A 177 2.31 34.86 17.06
CA LYS A 177 0.92 35.31 16.77
C LYS A 177 -0.10 34.82 17.79
N THR A 178 0.14 33.69 18.44
CA THR A 178 -0.72 33.18 19.53
C THR A 178 -0.75 34.15 20.70
N ARG A 179 0.38 34.77 21.07
CA ARG A 179 0.42 35.81 22.12
C ARG A 179 -0.33 37.08 21.74
N GLN A 180 -0.36 37.44 20.46
CA GLN A 180 -1.02 38.66 19.97
C GLN A 180 -2.55 38.47 19.85
N LEU A 181 -3.00 37.30 19.40
CA LEU A 181 -4.42 36.94 19.35
C LEU A 181 -5.01 36.72 20.75
N VAL A 182 -4.29 36.05 21.65
CA VAL A 182 -4.72 35.88 23.05
C VAL A 182 -4.73 37.22 23.80
N LYS A 183 -3.77 38.13 23.56
CA LYS A 183 -3.84 39.51 24.08
C LYS A 183 -5.01 40.31 23.50
N SER A 184 -5.35 40.13 22.22
CA SER A 184 -6.52 40.81 21.63
C SER A 184 -7.85 40.27 22.17
N ALA A 185 -7.94 38.95 22.42
CA ALA A 185 -9.13 38.33 22.99
C ALA A 185 -9.31 38.65 24.48
N LEU A 186 -8.22 38.85 25.23
CA LEU A 186 -8.26 39.26 26.64
C LEU A 186 -8.50 40.76 26.84
N ASN A 187 -8.23 41.60 25.83
CA ASN A 187 -8.51 43.04 25.87
C ASN A 187 -9.93 43.41 25.41
N CYS A 188 -10.68 42.50 24.78
CA CYS A 188 -12.09 42.71 24.45
C CYS A 188 -13.00 42.27 25.61
N ARG A 189 -13.00 43.06 26.69
CA ARG A 189 -14.13 43.06 27.64
C ARG A 189 -15.16 44.06 27.15
N GLY A 190 -16.21 43.55 26.51
CA GLY A 190 -17.44 44.32 26.28
C GLY A 190 -18.04 44.12 24.91
N GLY A 191 -19.15 43.37 24.88
CA GLY A 191 -20.25 43.66 23.97
C GLY A 191 -20.25 42.99 22.60
N MET A 192 -21.32 42.22 22.39
CA MET A 192 -22.10 42.09 21.16
C MET A 192 -21.85 40.84 20.30
N LEU A 193 -22.61 39.79 20.66
CA LEU A 193 -23.24 38.90 19.69
C LEU A 193 -23.98 39.75 18.64
N GLY A 194 -23.67 39.54 17.36
CA GLY A 194 -24.43 40.09 16.24
C GLY A 194 -23.61 41.03 15.34
N ARG A 195 -23.04 40.44 14.28
CA ARG A 195 -22.61 41.01 12.97
C ARG A 195 -21.24 40.46 12.55
N LEU A 196 -21.26 39.24 12.00
CA LEU A 196 -20.22 38.73 11.10
C LEU A 196 -20.85 38.02 9.89
N ALA A 197 -21.97 38.55 9.43
CA ALA A 197 -22.62 38.16 8.17
C ALA A 197 -23.07 39.43 7.45
N SER A 198 -22.11 40.16 6.86
CA SER A 198 -22.29 41.15 5.77
C SER A 198 -21.10 42.13 5.76
N SER A 199 -20.02 41.79 5.04
CA SER A 199 -19.09 42.74 4.39
C SER A 199 -17.83 42.01 3.93
N LEU A 200 -17.94 41.34 2.78
CA LEU A 200 -16.77 41.11 1.92
C LEU A 200 -17.03 41.94 0.66
N PRO A 201 -16.11 42.85 0.26
CA PRO A 201 -16.27 43.61 -0.96
C PRO A 201 -16.17 42.68 -2.17
N CYS A 202 -17.13 42.79 -3.07
CA CYS A 202 -17.11 42.21 -4.40
C CYS A 202 -16.04 42.93 -5.23
N HIS A 203 -14.77 42.54 -5.09
CA HIS A 203 -13.75 42.92 -6.07
C HIS A 203 -13.71 41.86 -7.17
N HIS A 204 -14.32 42.21 -8.29
CA HIS A 204 -14.12 41.57 -9.58
C HIS A 204 -12.72 41.94 -10.06
N ASP A 205 -11.71 41.18 -9.64
CA ASP A 205 -10.35 41.30 -10.15
C ASP A 205 -10.09 40.13 -11.11
N SER A 206 -10.15 40.44 -12.40
CA SER A 206 -9.84 39.56 -13.51
C SER A 206 -8.34 39.30 -13.55
N ASN A 207 -7.85 38.31 -12.80
CA ASN A 207 -6.46 37.88 -12.92
C ASN A 207 -6.35 36.35 -12.90
N ARG A 208 -6.27 35.79 -14.11
CA ARG A 208 -6.29 34.36 -14.46
C ARG A 208 -4.94 33.65 -14.24
N ASP A 209 -4.11 34.06 -13.26
CA ASP A 209 -2.76 33.48 -13.14
C ASP A 209 -2.13 33.48 -11.72
N ARG A 210 -2.91 33.10 -10.70
CA ARG A 210 -2.34 32.69 -9.41
C ARG A 210 -2.55 31.19 -9.20
N GLN A 211 -1.66 30.38 -9.75
CA GLN A 211 -1.55 28.97 -9.37
C GLN A 211 -1.32 28.91 -7.85
N VAL A 212 -2.34 28.50 -7.09
CA VAL A 212 -2.27 28.45 -5.62
C VAL A 212 -1.15 27.49 -5.25
N LYS A 213 -0.02 28.04 -4.77
CA LYS A 213 1.14 27.25 -4.35
C LYS A 213 0.70 26.27 -3.26
N LYS A 214 0.61 24.99 -3.61
CA LYS A 214 0.23 23.92 -2.69
C LYS A 214 1.20 23.86 -1.50
N LYS A 215 0.67 23.52 -0.32
CA LYS A 215 1.39 23.51 0.95
C LYS A 215 2.29 22.28 1.11
N GLY A 216 2.04 21.21 0.35
CA GLY A 216 2.72 19.95 0.53
C GLY A 216 2.02 18.77 -0.12
N LEU A 217 2.46 17.57 0.24
CA LEU A 217 1.87 16.29 -0.14
C LEU A 217 1.30 15.61 1.11
N PHE A 218 0.06 15.15 1.04
CA PHE A 218 -0.56 14.29 2.04
C PHE A 218 -0.63 12.86 1.49
N ALA A 219 -0.10 11.88 2.20
CA ALA A 219 -0.07 10.49 1.77
C ALA A 219 -0.70 9.55 2.80
N TYR A 220 -1.62 8.69 2.37
CA TYR A 220 -2.23 7.70 3.25
C TYR A 220 -2.70 6.49 2.46
N PRO A 221 -2.75 5.31 3.10
CA PRO A 221 -3.32 4.14 2.46
C PRO A 221 -4.84 4.23 2.45
N ALA A 222 -5.48 3.84 1.36
CA ALA A 222 -6.93 3.60 1.37
C ALA A 222 -7.28 2.44 2.33
N GLN A 223 -6.37 1.46 2.43
CA GLN A 223 -6.46 0.34 3.37
C GLN A 223 -5.09 0.00 3.95
N SER A 224 -5.00 -0.12 5.28
CA SER A 224 -3.79 -0.58 5.95
C SER A 224 -3.47 -2.02 5.57
N ASN A 225 -2.25 -2.27 5.11
CA ASN A 225 -1.75 -3.62 4.83
C ASN A 225 -1.39 -4.40 6.12
N PHE A 226 -1.45 -3.75 7.29
CA PHE A 226 -1.24 -4.34 8.60
C PHE A 226 -2.58 -4.71 9.25
N SER A 227 -3.41 -3.70 9.58
CA SER A 227 -4.62 -3.89 10.39
C SER A 227 -5.89 -4.19 9.58
N GLY A 228 -5.82 -3.99 8.26
CA GLY A 228 -6.97 -4.00 7.37
C GLY A 228 -7.86 -2.76 7.50
N VAL A 229 -7.56 -1.78 8.36
CA VAL A 229 -8.35 -0.54 8.50
C VAL A 229 -8.50 0.13 7.14
N GLN A 230 -9.74 0.43 6.76
CA GLN A 230 -10.04 1.28 5.62
C GLN A 230 -10.21 2.71 6.11
N HIS A 231 -9.44 3.63 5.52
CA HIS A 231 -9.49 5.05 5.86
C HIS A 231 -10.54 5.77 5.02
N PRO A 232 -11.21 6.81 5.55
CA PRO A 232 -12.16 7.58 4.78
C PRO A 232 -11.55 8.16 3.50
N LEU A 233 -12.15 7.86 2.35
CA LEU A 233 -11.73 8.48 1.09
C LEU A 233 -12.04 9.99 1.07
N SER A 234 -12.96 10.47 1.91
CA SER A 234 -13.24 11.91 2.12
C SER A 234 -12.02 12.72 2.57
N TRP A 235 -10.98 12.08 3.12
CA TRP A 235 -9.73 12.75 3.46
C TRP A 235 -8.99 13.30 2.24
N VAL A 236 -9.26 12.79 1.03
CA VAL A 236 -8.81 13.38 -0.23
C VAL A 236 -9.28 14.84 -0.32
N SER A 237 -10.59 15.06 -0.28
CA SER A 237 -11.18 16.41 -0.40
C SER A 237 -10.76 17.30 0.76
N LEU A 238 -10.74 16.76 1.98
CA LEU A 238 -10.31 17.48 3.18
C LEU A 238 -8.88 18.01 3.05
N ALA A 239 -7.94 17.18 2.59
CA ALA A 239 -6.54 17.59 2.39
C ALA A 239 -6.37 18.57 1.22
N GLN A 240 -7.12 18.38 0.13
CA GLN A 240 -7.11 19.30 -1.02
C GLN A 240 -7.64 20.69 -0.63
N GLN A 241 -8.72 20.76 0.15
CA GLN A 241 -9.24 22.01 0.71
C GLN A 241 -8.23 22.67 1.68
N ALA A 242 -7.46 21.86 2.41
CA ALA A 242 -6.35 22.36 3.21
C ALA A 242 -5.14 22.83 2.37
N GLY A 243 -5.14 22.63 1.05
CA GLY A 243 -4.13 23.09 0.11
C GLY A 243 -3.01 22.09 -0.18
N TYR A 244 -3.24 20.80 0.04
CA TYR A 244 -2.28 19.72 -0.24
C TYR A 244 -2.61 19.02 -1.56
N HIS A 245 -1.60 18.42 -2.20
CA HIS A 245 -1.83 17.29 -3.11
C HIS A 245 -1.99 16.01 -2.29
N VAL A 246 -2.71 15.02 -2.82
CA VAL A 246 -3.00 13.76 -2.14
C VAL A 246 -2.45 12.56 -2.93
N LEU A 247 -1.63 11.77 -2.24
CA LEU A 247 -1.14 10.46 -2.68
C LEU A 247 -1.94 9.37 -1.96
N LEU A 248 -2.82 8.69 -2.67
CA LEU A 248 -3.62 7.59 -2.15
C LEU A 248 -2.92 6.26 -2.47
N ASP A 249 -2.47 5.55 -1.44
CA ASP A 249 -1.96 4.18 -1.62
C ASP A 249 -3.13 3.19 -1.67
N ALA A 250 -3.46 2.70 -2.86
CA ALA A 250 -4.56 1.76 -3.09
C ALA A 250 -4.10 0.30 -3.13
N ALA A 251 -2.81 0.01 -2.90
CA ALA A 251 -2.23 -1.30 -3.15
C ALA A 251 -2.85 -2.44 -2.32
N ALA A 252 -3.32 -2.15 -1.10
CA ALA A 252 -4.03 -3.11 -0.26
C ALA A 252 -5.57 -2.98 -0.33
N PHE A 253 -6.09 -1.93 -0.95
CA PHE A 253 -7.54 -1.64 -1.04
C PHE A 253 -8.14 -2.25 -2.30
N LEU A 254 -7.55 -1.94 -3.46
CA LEU A 254 -8.05 -2.29 -4.79
C LEU A 254 -8.28 -3.80 -5.02
N PRO A 255 -7.50 -4.73 -4.42
CA PRO A 255 -7.74 -6.17 -4.60
C PRO A 255 -9.13 -6.65 -4.16
N THR A 256 -9.78 -5.92 -3.25
CA THR A 256 -11.03 -6.38 -2.60
C THR A 256 -12.10 -5.31 -2.50
N SER A 257 -11.83 -4.10 -3.02
CA SER A 257 -12.74 -2.96 -2.91
C SER A 257 -12.73 -2.13 -4.19
N PRO A 258 -13.91 -1.69 -4.67
CA PRO A 258 -13.99 -0.80 -5.82
C PRO A 258 -13.48 0.60 -5.46
N LEU A 259 -12.82 1.26 -6.42
CA LEU A 259 -12.38 2.65 -6.31
C LEU A 259 -12.99 3.45 -7.47
N ASP A 260 -13.69 4.54 -7.15
CA ASP A 260 -14.34 5.42 -8.13
C ASP A 260 -13.70 6.81 -8.12
N LEU A 261 -13.16 7.21 -9.27
CA LEU A 261 -12.45 8.48 -9.48
C LEU A 261 -13.23 9.52 -10.32
N SER A 262 -14.52 9.28 -10.60
CA SER A 262 -15.31 10.09 -11.54
C SER A 262 -15.62 11.53 -11.09
N GLY A 263 -15.60 11.83 -9.79
CA GLY A 263 -15.89 13.17 -9.27
C GLY A 263 -17.12 13.26 -8.38
N PRO A 264 -18.27 13.82 -8.80
CA PRO A 264 -19.31 14.34 -7.91
C PRO A 264 -19.76 13.44 -6.75
N GLU A 265 -19.74 12.11 -6.95
CA GLU A 265 -20.02 11.09 -5.93
C GLU A 265 -18.78 10.24 -5.54
N GLY A 266 -17.68 10.34 -6.29
CA GLY A 266 -16.40 9.65 -6.08
C GLY A 266 -15.32 10.52 -5.44
N VAL A 267 -14.05 10.10 -5.50
CA VAL A 267 -12.91 10.86 -4.97
C VAL A 267 -11.89 11.21 -6.04
N LYS A 268 -11.30 12.40 -5.98
CA LYS A 268 -10.32 12.89 -6.98
C LYS A 268 -8.91 13.08 -6.41
N PRO A 269 -8.22 12.03 -5.93
CA PRO A 269 -6.84 12.13 -5.49
C PRO A 269 -5.93 12.58 -6.63
N ASP A 270 -4.85 13.26 -6.28
CA ASP A 270 -3.87 13.76 -7.24
C ASP A 270 -2.99 12.63 -7.79
N PHE A 271 -2.72 11.63 -6.95
CA PHE A 271 -1.91 10.45 -7.27
C PHE A 271 -2.50 9.20 -6.62
N VAL A 272 -2.55 8.08 -7.34
CA VAL A 272 -3.00 6.77 -6.84
C VAL A 272 -1.96 5.70 -7.17
N LEU A 273 -1.55 4.93 -6.15
CA LEU A 273 -0.56 3.87 -6.29
C LEU A 273 -1.21 2.50 -6.47
N ILE A 274 -0.81 1.75 -7.49
CA ILE A 274 -1.38 0.44 -7.80
C ILE A 274 -0.29 -0.61 -8.11
N SER A 275 -0.52 -1.84 -7.63
CA SER A 275 0.21 -3.05 -8.01
C SER A 275 -0.77 -4.09 -8.54
N TRP A 276 -0.70 -4.47 -9.81
CA TRP A 276 -1.70 -5.35 -10.43
C TRP A 276 -1.63 -6.80 -9.96
N TYR A 277 -0.42 -7.29 -9.67
CA TYR A 277 -0.22 -8.62 -9.08
C TYR A 277 -0.96 -8.80 -7.73
N LYS A 278 -1.30 -7.71 -7.02
CA LYS A 278 -2.11 -7.81 -5.81
C LYS A 278 -3.59 -8.00 -6.09
N VAL A 279 -4.08 -7.55 -7.24
CA VAL A 279 -5.50 -7.62 -7.61
C VAL A 279 -5.84 -9.02 -8.10
N PHE A 280 -5.02 -9.59 -8.98
CA PHE A 280 -5.30 -10.88 -9.62
C PHE A 280 -4.06 -11.77 -9.82
N GLY A 281 -2.94 -11.48 -9.14
CA GLY A 281 -1.76 -12.35 -9.06
C GLY A 281 -0.75 -12.25 -10.19
N TYR A 282 -1.20 -11.98 -11.42
CA TYR A 282 -0.33 -11.90 -12.59
C TYR A 282 -0.72 -10.74 -13.53
N PRO A 283 0.22 -9.96 -14.08
CA PRO A 283 1.67 -10.15 -14.01
C PRO A 283 2.30 -9.46 -12.80
N THR A 284 3.42 -10.00 -12.32
CA THR A 284 4.37 -9.25 -11.47
C THR A 284 5.18 -8.29 -12.35
N GLY A 285 5.82 -7.29 -11.72
CA GLY A 285 6.61 -6.31 -12.46
C GLY A 285 5.78 -5.30 -13.28
N VAL A 286 4.46 -5.26 -13.08
CA VAL A 286 3.58 -4.22 -13.63
C VAL A 286 2.68 -3.65 -12.52
N GLY A 287 2.79 -2.34 -12.33
CA GLY A 287 1.89 -1.50 -11.57
C GLY A 287 1.73 -0.17 -12.29
N CYS A 288 1.10 0.79 -11.63
CA CYS A 288 1.00 2.13 -12.20
C CYS A 288 0.81 3.22 -11.14
N LEU A 289 1.14 4.43 -11.54
CA LEU A 289 0.67 5.66 -10.96
C LEU A 289 -0.51 6.16 -11.81
N ILE A 290 -1.70 6.25 -11.22
CA ILE A 290 -2.78 7.05 -11.83
C ILE A 290 -2.64 8.46 -11.27
N ALA A 291 -2.48 9.45 -12.15
CA ALA A 291 -2.23 10.83 -11.75
C ALA A 291 -3.22 11.77 -12.44
N ARG A 292 -3.74 12.74 -11.70
CA ARG A 292 -4.47 13.84 -12.35
C ARG A 292 -3.53 14.59 -13.27
N ARG A 293 -4.00 15.02 -14.44
CA ARG A 293 -3.15 15.70 -15.43
C ARG A 293 -2.53 16.99 -14.87
N ASP A 294 -3.26 17.75 -14.06
CA ASP A 294 -2.75 18.96 -13.40
C ASP A 294 -1.68 18.64 -12.35
N ALA A 295 -1.84 17.55 -11.60
CA ALA A 295 -0.84 17.09 -10.63
C ALA A 295 0.39 16.48 -11.31
N LEU A 296 0.22 15.78 -12.43
CA LEU A 296 1.28 15.20 -13.23
C LEU A 296 2.22 16.29 -13.76
N ALA A 297 1.66 17.40 -14.26
CA ALA A 297 2.42 18.55 -14.76
C ALA A 297 3.32 19.24 -13.71
N VAL A 298 3.05 19.01 -12.42
CA VAL A 298 3.84 19.52 -11.31
C VAL A 298 5.06 18.64 -11.02
N LEU A 299 5.07 17.37 -11.44
CA LEU A 299 6.20 16.47 -11.27
C LEU A 299 7.36 16.89 -12.19
N ARG A 300 8.54 17.09 -11.61
CA ARG A 300 9.76 17.50 -12.31
C ARG A 300 10.90 16.57 -11.92
N ARG A 301 11.28 15.68 -12.84
CA ARG A 301 12.38 14.74 -12.62
C ARG A 301 13.73 15.47 -12.66
N PRO A 302 14.71 15.08 -11.81
CA PRO A 302 16.04 15.69 -11.83
C PRO A 302 16.96 15.08 -12.90
N TRP A 303 16.46 14.14 -13.70
CA TRP A 303 17.19 13.43 -14.75
C TRP A 303 16.22 12.95 -15.84
N PHE A 304 16.78 12.44 -16.94
CA PHE A 304 16.05 11.86 -18.05
C PHE A 304 16.71 10.55 -18.52
N SER A 305 15.93 9.74 -19.25
CA SER A 305 16.33 8.44 -19.78
C SER A 305 15.77 8.22 -21.20
N GLY A 306 16.18 7.13 -21.85
CA GLY A 306 15.56 6.71 -23.10
C GLY A 306 14.03 6.55 -22.93
N GLY A 307 13.26 6.88 -23.96
CA GLY A 307 11.79 6.91 -23.90
C GLY A 307 11.20 8.19 -23.31
N THR A 308 11.91 8.87 -22.40
CA THR A 308 11.38 10.04 -21.64
C THR A 308 11.70 11.40 -22.26
N VAL A 309 12.46 11.42 -23.36
CA VAL A 309 12.91 12.62 -24.07
C VAL A 309 12.51 12.56 -25.54
N GLN A 310 12.19 13.72 -26.10
CA GLN A 310 12.03 13.89 -27.55
C GLN A 310 13.38 14.11 -28.24
N ALA A 311 14.28 14.84 -27.59
CA ALA A 311 15.60 15.15 -28.14
C ALA A 311 16.63 15.42 -27.04
N VAL A 312 17.90 15.08 -27.31
CA VAL A 312 19.06 15.39 -26.47
C VAL A 312 20.19 15.86 -27.37
N ALA A 313 20.80 17.01 -27.03
CA ALA A 313 21.95 17.57 -27.72
C ALA A 313 23.20 17.41 -26.85
N VAL A 314 24.17 16.62 -27.33
CA VAL A 314 25.43 16.35 -26.61
C VAL A 314 26.55 17.30 -27.03
N SER A 315 26.59 17.65 -28.32
CA SER A 315 27.63 18.48 -28.93
C SER A 315 27.56 19.97 -28.55
N THR A 316 26.47 20.42 -27.91
CA THR A 316 26.29 21.82 -27.46
C THR A 316 26.67 22.03 -25.99
N THR A 317 27.35 21.06 -25.37
CA THR A 317 27.84 21.19 -24.00
C THR A 317 28.89 22.32 -23.91
N GLY A 318 28.48 23.46 -23.33
CA GLY A 318 29.31 24.67 -23.20
C GLY A 318 28.99 25.82 -24.16
N SER A 319 28.04 25.64 -25.10
CA SER A 319 27.56 26.72 -25.99
C SER A 319 26.49 27.60 -25.32
N PRO A 320 26.28 28.86 -25.78
CA PRO A 320 25.25 29.75 -25.26
C PRO A 320 23.87 29.10 -25.31
N ARG A 321 23.11 29.17 -24.21
CA ARG A 321 21.78 28.56 -24.13
C ARG A 321 20.80 29.25 -25.09
N PRO A 322 20.06 28.51 -25.92
CA PRO A 322 18.89 29.08 -26.58
C PRO A 322 17.85 29.49 -25.52
N THR A 323 17.30 30.69 -25.65
CA THR A 323 16.19 31.17 -24.82
C THR A 323 14.91 30.46 -25.24
N VAL A 324 14.56 29.38 -24.54
CA VAL A 324 13.27 28.70 -24.69
C VAL A 324 12.28 29.27 -23.67
N THR A 325 11.14 29.75 -24.14
CA THR A 325 10.00 30.19 -23.32
C THR A 325 8.93 29.09 -23.23
N GLY A 326 8.26 28.92 -22.08
CA GLY A 326 7.17 27.95 -21.88
C GLY A 326 7.48 26.84 -20.86
N ASP A 327 6.62 25.83 -20.73
CA ASP A 327 6.74 24.72 -19.74
C ASP A 327 7.99 23.84 -19.91
N ASN A 328 8.70 24.01 -21.04
CA ASN A 328 9.98 23.40 -21.39
C ASN A 328 11.20 24.27 -21.03
N ALA A 329 11.00 25.47 -20.46
CA ALA A 329 12.08 26.39 -20.05
C ALA A 329 12.93 25.86 -18.87
N GLY A 330 12.50 24.79 -18.21
CA GLY A 330 13.23 24.14 -17.11
C GLY A 330 14.37 23.22 -17.56
N ALA A 331 14.39 22.80 -18.82
CA ALA A 331 15.53 22.09 -19.38
C ALA A 331 16.59 23.11 -19.77
N ALA A 332 17.78 22.95 -19.21
CA ALA A 332 18.95 23.74 -19.52
C ALA A 332 19.40 23.55 -20.99
N GLY A 333 18.62 24.00 -21.98
CA GLY A 333 18.98 24.16 -23.40
C GLY A 333 19.56 22.95 -24.15
N GLN A 334 19.57 21.74 -23.56
CA GLN A 334 20.32 20.57 -24.07
C GLN A 334 19.49 19.29 -24.15
N HIS A 335 18.23 19.29 -23.68
CA HIS A 335 17.30 18.19 -23.86
C HIS A 335 15.86 18.69 -23.83
N PHE A 336 14.96 17.95 -24.46
CA PHE A 336 13.52 18.20 -24.50
C PHE A 336 12.81 16.95 -23.98
N MET A 337 12.03 17.10 -22.91
CA MET A 337 11.28 15.99 -22.33
C MET A 337 10.11 15.59 -23.24
N ALA A 338 9.72 14.32 -23.21
CA ALA A 338 8.44 13.88 -23.74
C ALA A 338 7.28 14.52 -22.96
N GLU A 339 6.08 14.46 -23.53
CA GLU A 339 4.88 15.01 -22.90
C GLU A 339 4.18 13.97 -22.03
N GLY A 340 3.40 14.46 -21.05
CA GLY A 340 2.52 13.63 -20.23
C GLY A 340 3.21 12.46 -19.52
N GLU A 341 2.56 11.32 -19.55
CA GLU A 341 2.99 10.07 -18.92
C GLU A 341 4.33 9.54 -19.46
N GLN A 342 4.60 9.71 -20.75
CA GLN A 342 5.83 9.22 -21.39
C GLN A 342 7.08 9.87 -20.78
N ALA A 343 7.00 11.11 -20.30
CA ALA A 343 8.10 11.80 -19.61
C ALA A 343 8.58 11.09 -18.32
N LEU A 344 7.76 10.16 -17.82
CA LEU A 344 7.92 9.50 -16.53
C LEU A 344 8.07 7.97 -16.65
N GLU A 345 8.10 7.42 -17.87
CA GLU A 345 8.25 5.98 -18.12
C GLU A 345 9.67 5.68 -18.62
N ASP A 346 10.49 5.15 -17.72
CA ASP A 346 11.90 4.93 -17.99
C ASP A 346 12.16 3.76 -18.94
N GLY A 347 12.85 4.06 -20.04
CA GLY A 347 13.40 3.06 -20.94
C GLY A 347 12.31 2.28 -21.68
N THR A 348 12.58 0.99 -21.88
CA THR A 348 11.63 0.09 -22.55
C THR A 348 10.52 -0.28 -21.58
N ALA A 349 9.28 0.09 -21.89
CA ALA A 349 8.12 -0.35 -21.13
C ALA A 349 8.04 -1.89 -21.09
N ASN A 350 7.39 -2.47 -20.08
CA ASN A 350 7.11 -3.90 -20.04
C ASN A 350 5.98 -4.27 -21.02
N PHE A 351 6.20 -4.01 -22.31
CA PHE A 351 5.21 -4.07 -23.38
C PHE A 351 4.63 -5.48 -23.59
N LEU A 352 5.35 -6.51 -23.14
CA LEU A 352 4.85 -7.88 -23.14
C LEU A 352 3.90 -8.15 -21.98
N SER A 353 4.14 -7.60 -20.77
CA SER A 353 3.29 -7.91 -19.60
C SER A 353 2.17 -6.89 -19.37
N ILE A 354 2.35 -5.64 -19.80
CA ILE A 354 1.32 -4.59 -19.65
C ILE A 354 -0.05 -5.06 -20.18
N PRO A 355 -0.18 -5.66 -21.37
CA PRO A 355 -1.47 -6.12 -21.87
C PRO A 355 -2.13 -7.24 -21.07
N ASP A 356 -1.41 -7.95 -20.20
CA ASP A 356 -2.04 -8.95 -19.31
C ASP A 356 -2.83 -8.29 -18.19
N VAL A 357 -2.51 -7.04 -17.84
CA VAL A 357 -3.35 -6.22 -16.94
C VAL A 357 -4.70 -5.95 -17.60
N HIS A 358 -4.72 -5.66 -18.90
CA HIS A 358 -5.97 -5.46 -19.64
C HIS A 358 -6.88 -6.70 -19.55
N PHE A 359 -6.32 -7.89 -19.86
CA PHE A 359 -7.04 -9.15 -19.73
C PHE A 359 -7.50 -9.40 -18.28
N GLY A 360 -6.62 -9.21 -17.29
CA GLY A 360 -6.96 -9.39 -15.88
C GLY A 360 -8.12 -8.50 -15.43
N LEU A 361 -8.19 -7.26 -15.92
CA LEU A 361 -9.29 -6.33 -15.65
C LEU A 361 -10.59 -6.73 -16.34
N ASP A 362 -10.53 -7.21 -17.59
CA ASP A 362 -11.70 -7.73 -18.31
C ASP A 362 -12.25 -8.99 -17.66
N TRP A 363 -11.38 -9.93 -17.29
CA TRP A 363 -11.75 -11.12 -16.56
C TRP A 363 -12.37 -10.79 -15.20
N LEU A 364 -11.78 -9.86 -14.45
CA LEU A 364 -12.33 -9.40 -13.17
C LEU A 364 -13.69 -8.72 -13.33
N ALA A 365 -13.91 -7.95 -14.39
CA ALA A 365 -15.16 -7.23 -14.61
C ALA A 365 -16.28 -8.11 -15.20
N GLY A 366 -15.94 -8.95 -16.19
CA GLY A 366 -16.89 -9.73 -16.97
C GLY A 366 -17.15 -11.14 -16.44
N VAL A 367 -16.17 -11.76 -15.78
CA VAL A 367 -16.30 -13.13 -15.25
C VAL A 367 -16.50 -13.11 -13.74
N VAL A 368 -15.64 -12.42 -13.00
CA VAL A 368 -15.59 -12.51 -11.54
C VAL A 368 -16.62 -11.60 -10.84
N GLY A 369 -16.59 -10.31 -11.19
CA GLY A 369 -17.34 -9.25 -10.52
C GLY A 369 -16.72 -8.80 -9.18
N MET A 370 -16.24 -7.55 -9.11
CA MET A 370 -15.63 -6.99 -7.90
C MET A 370 -16.56 -7.01 -6.67
N ARG A 371 -17.88 -6.86 -6.87
CA ARG A 371 -18.87 -6.96 -5.77
C ARG A 371 -18.94 -8.37 -5.19
N THR A 372 -18.82 -9.40 -6.03
CA THR A 372 -18.76 -10.81 -5.60
C THR A 372 -17.53 -11.06 -4.74
N VAL A 373 -16.36 -10.57 -5.18
CA VAL A 373 -15.10 -10.62 -4.40
C VAL A 373 -15.27 -9.94 -3.06
N GLN A 374 -15.78 -8.71 -3.06
CA GLN A 374 -15.98 -7.93 -1.84
C GLN A 374 -16.90 -8.64 -0.85
N THR A 375 -18.04 -9.20 -1.31
CA THR A 375 -18.95 -9.98 -0.47
C THR A 375 -18.27 -11.22 0.11
N ARG A 376 -17.56 -12.00 -0.73
CA ARG A 376 -16.84 -13.20 -0.31
C ARG A 376 -15.82 -12.89 0.77
N VAL A 377 -14.92 -11.95 0.51
CA VAL A 377 -13.86 -11.62 1.48
C VAL A 377 -14.43 -10.99 2.75
N ARG A 378 -15.53 -10.21 2.65
CA ARG A 378 -16.20 -9.65 3.83
C ARG A 378 -16.72 -10.77 4.73
N CYS A 379 -17.40 -11.75 4.16
CA CYS A 379 -17.96 -12.88 4.91
C CYS A 379 -16.86 -13.73 5.55
N LEU A 380 -15.83 -14.10 4.78
CA LEU A 380 -14.70 -14.90 5.29
C LEU A 380 -13.95 -14.17 6.40
N THR A 381 -13.71 -12.87 6.24
CA THR A 381 -13.03 -12.06 7.24
C THR A 381 -13.88 -11.91 8.51
N ALA A 382 -15.20 -11.71 8.36
CA ALA A 382 -16.12 -11.64 9.49
C ALA A 382 -16.19 -12.98 10.24
N TRP A 383 -16.25 -14.09 9.51
CA TRP A 383 -16.24 -15.45 10.04
C TRP A 383 -14.94 -15.74 10.80
N PHE A 384 -13.80 -15.43 10.20
CA PHE A 384 -12.49 -15.56 10.83
C PHE A 384 -12.38 -14.74 12.12
N LEU A 385 -12.81 -13.48 12.11
CA LEU A 385 -12.85 -12.64 13.32
C LEU A 385 -13.76 -13.21 14.40
N ALA A 386 -14.93 -13.74 14.04
CA ALA A 386 -15.87 -14.34 14.98
C ALA A 386 -15.26 -15.57 15.64
N ARG A 387 -14.63 -16.47 14.86
CA ARG A 387 -13.96 -17.67 15.37
C ARG A 387 -12.74 -17.36 16.23
N LEU A 388 -11.91 -16.38 15.86
CA LEU A 388 -10.80 -15.90 16.70
C LEU A 388 -11.24 -15.42 18.09
N GLN A 389 -12.50 -14.96 18.21
CA GLN A 389 -13.08 -14.44 19.45
C GLN A 389 -14.00 -15.45 20.15
N SER A 390 -14.20 -16.63 19.56
CA SER A 390 -15.09 -17.66 20.09
C SER A 390 -14.43 -18.49 21.19
N ASP A 391 -15.23 -19.32 21.87
CA ASP A 391 -14.73 -20.24 22.89
C ASP A 391 -13.89 -21.39 22.33
N GLU A 392 -13.93 -21.63 21.00
CA GLU A 392 -13.01 -22.55 20.30
C GLU A 392 -11.56 -22.11 20.51
N MET A 393 -11.31 -20.79 20.45
CA MET A 393 -10.01 -20.15 20.55
C MET A 393 -9.67 -19.72 21.99
N ARG A 394 -10.00 -20.58 22.95
CA ARG A 394 -9.60 -20.45 24.34
C ARG A 394 -8.83 -21.68 24.80
N HIS A 395 -7.84 -21.45 25.66
CA HIS A 395 -7.22 -22.49 26.45
C HIS A 395 -8.25 -23.08 27.44
N ALA A 396 -7.95 -24.24 28.01
CA ALA A 396 -8.79 -24.92 28.99
C ALA A 396 -9.07 -24.07 30.24
N ASP A 397 -8.20 -23.10 30.57
CA ASP A 397 -8.39 -22.14 31.66
C ASP A 397 -9.24 -20.91 31.27
N GLY A 398 -9.79 -20.89 30.05
CA GLY A 398 -10.64 -19.83 29.52
C GLY A 398 -9.87 -18.62 28.95
N ARG A 399 -8.53 -18.58 29.04
CA ARG A 399 -7.74 -17.49 28.44
C ARG A 399 -7.78 -17.57 26.91
N PRO A 400 -7.77 -16.42 26.21
CA PRO A 400 -7.78 -16.41 24.75
C PRO A 400 -6.47 -16.94 24.17
N MET A 401 -6.57 -17.66 23.06
CA MET A 401 -5.42 -18.16 22.28
C MET A 401 -4.90 -17.14 21.26
N ALA A 402 -5.56 -15.99 21.10
CA ALA A 402 -5.16 -14.98 20.11
C ALA A 402 -5.34 -13.55 20.62
N ARG A 403 -4.43 -12.66 20.19
CA ARG A 403 -4.52 -11.21 20.37
C ARG A 403 -4.63 -10.53 19.02
N ILE A 404 -5.80 -9.98 18.72
CA ILE A 404 -6.08 -9.26 17.46
C ILE A 404 -5.51 -7.83 17.51
N TYR A 405 -4.88 -7.40 16.42
CA TYR A 405 -4.43 -6.03 16.16
C TYR A 405 -5.25 -5.41 15.03
N GLY A 406 -5.94 -4.31 15.31
CA GLY A 406 -6.91 -3.68 14.42
C GLY A 406 -8.37 -3.91 14.85
N PRO A 407 -9.34 -3.48 14.02
CA PRO A 407 -10.76 -3.61 14.31
C PRO A 407 -11.19 -5.08 14.42
N ARG A 408 -11.98 -5.40 15.45
CA ARG A 408 -12.50 -6.75 15.73
C ARG A 408 -13.81 -7.09 15.02
N SER A 409 -14.30 -6.19 14.16
CA SER A 409 -15.50 -6.36 13.35
C SER A 409 -15.28 -5.80 11.96
N MET A 410 -16.17 -6.08 11.00
CA MET A 410 -16.05 -5.59 9.62
C MET A 410 -16.25 -4.07 9.43
N ARG A 411 -16.48 -3.31 10.51
CA ARG A 411 -16.67 -1.85 10.41
C ARG A 411 -15.40 -1.21 9.86
N ALA A 412 -15.49 -0.59 8.67
CA ALA A 412 -14.41 0.13 8.01
C ALA A 412 -13.08 -0.63 8.01
N ARG A 413 -13.11 -1.89 7.52
CA ARG A 413 -11.92 -2.71 7.29
C ARG A 413 -12.08 -3.58 6.04
N GLY A 414 -10.97 -3.96 5.44
CA GLY A 414 -10.90 -4.98 4.39
C GLY A 414 -10.47 -6.35 4.91
N ALA A 415 -9.95 -7.16 4.01
CA ALA A 415 -9.75 -8.60 4.23
C ALA A 415 -8.54 -9.00 5.10
N THR A 416 -7.71 -8.03 5.51
CA THR A 416 -6.49 -8.28 6.29
C THR A 416 -6.79 -8.37 7.79
N VAL A 417 -6.31 -9.42 8.46
CA VAL A 417 -6.33 -9.57 9.92
C VAL A 417 -4.93 -9.80 10.46
N ALA A 418 -4.43 -8.87 11.29
CA ALA A 418 -3.21 -9.05 12.06
C ALA A 418 -3.54 -9.51 13.49
N PHE A 419 -2.78 -10.46 14.00
CA PHE A 419 -2.92 -10.97 15.37
C PHE A 419 -1.62 -11.64 15.82
N ASN A 420 -1.56 -12.10 17.06
CA ASN A 420 -0.56 -13.07 17.52
C ASN A 420 -1.27 -14.20 18.27
N PHE A 421 -0.74 -15.43 18.15
CA PHE A 421 -1.13 -16.50 19.06
C PHE A 421 -0.61 -16.22 20.48
N LEU A 422 -1.36 -16.70 21.46
CA LEU A 422 -1.01 -16.70 22.87
C LEU A 422 -0.84 -18.14 23.32
N ASP A 423 0.20 -18.40 24.11
CA ASP A 423 0.40 -19.69 24.77
C ASP A 423 -0.50 -19.82 26.02
N ALA A 424 -0.56 -20.99 26.63
CA ALA A 424 -1.42 -21.23 27.81
C ALA A 424 -1.08 -20.36 29.04
N LYS A 425 0.07 -19.67 29.03
CA LYS A 425 0.46 -18.68 30.06
C LYS A 425 0.13 -17.24 29.64
N GLY A 426 -0.54 -17.04 28.51
CA GLY A 426 -0.91 -15.73 27.95
C GLY A 426 0.24 -14.98 27.27
N ARG A 427 1.36 -15.65 27.00
CA ARG A 427 2.54 -15.05 26.35
C ARG A 427 2.39 -15.14 24.84
N VAL A 428 2.85 -14.10 24.14
CA VAL A 428 2.86 -14.10 22.67
C VAL A 428 3.77 -15.22 22.17
N VAL A 429 3.25 -16.05 21.29
CA VAL A 429 4.04 -17.03 20.53
C VAL A 429 4.90 -16.27 19.53
N ASP A 430 6.17 -16.64 19.43
CA ASP A 430 7.11 -16.07 18.48
C ASP A 430 6.61 -16.26 17.04
N ASP A 431 6.57 -15.19 16.26
CA ASP A 431 6.02 -15.22 14.92
C ASP A 431 6.94 -15.97 13.92
N GLY A 432 8.23 -16.11 14.23
CA GLY A 432 9.14 -17.00 13.50
C GLY A 432 8.78 -18.48 13.69
N LEU A 433 8.42 -18.88 14.92
CA LEU A 433 7.91 -20.23 15.19
C LEU A 433 6.58 -20.48 14.47
N VAL A 434 5.65 -19.52 14.50
CA VAL A 434 4.38 -19.64 13.77
C VAL A 434 4.62 -19.81 12.28
N ALA A 435 5.57 -19.07 11.70
CA ALA A 435 5.92 -19.20 10.28
C ALA A 435 6.43 -20.61 9.93
N LEU A 436 7.26 -21.21 10.79
CA LEU A 436 7.77 -22.57 10.57
C LEU A 436 6.65 -23.61 10.68
N GLU A 437 5.81 -23.53 11.71
CA GLU A 437 4.76 -24.52 11.97
C GLU A 437 3.62 -24.44 10.95
N SER A 438 3.21 -23.23 10.56
CA SER A 438 2.19 -23.04 9.51
C SER A 438 2.69 -23.50 8.13
N ALA A 439 3.96 -23.21 7.78
CA ALA A 439 4.54 -23.70 6.53
C ALA A 439 4.63 -25.23 6.49
N ALA A 440 4.97 -25.87 7.61
CA ALA A 440 4.97 -27.34 7.71
C ALA A 440 3.56 -27.94 7.55
N ALA A 441 2.52 -27.19 7.91
CA ALA A 441 1.12 -27.57 7.73
C ALA A 441 0.52 -27.18 6.35
N GLY A 442 1.33 -26.67 5.40
CA GLY A 442 0.80 -26.25 4.10
C GLY A 442 0.01 -24.93 4.13
N ILE A 443 0.11 -24.15 5.21
CA ILE A 443 -0.61 -22.88 5.38
C ILE A 443 0.32 -21.71 5.08
N SER A 444 0.04 -21.02 3.99
CA SER A 444 0.76 -19.80 3.58
C SER A 444 0.15 -18.56 4.24
N LEU A 445 0.77 -18.10 5.34
CA LEU A 445 0.46 -16.83 6.01
C LEU A 445 1.71 -15.95 6.10
N ARG A 446 1.56 -14.70 6.57
CA ARG A 446 2.69 -13.76 6.72
C ARG A 446 3.02 -13.49 8.18
N THR A 447 4.30 -13.34 8.48
CA THR A 447 4.78 -12.91 9.81
C THR A 447 5.70 -11.68 9.72
N GLY A 448 6.03 -11.05 10.85
CA GLY A 448 6.86 -9.84 10.94
C GLY A 448 6.10 -8.51 11.02
N CYS A 449 6.72 -7.43 10.55
CA CYS A 449 6.19 -6.06 10.62
C CYS A 449 5.38 -5.63 9.38
N PHE A 450 5.25 -6.52 8.39
CA PHE A 450 4.55 -6.30 7.11
C PHE A 450 4.98 -5.02 6.38
N CYS A 451 6.23 -4.59 6.53
CA CYS A 451 6.73 -3.33 6.00
C CYS A 451 5.89 -2.11 6.42
N ASN A 452 5.27 -2.17 7.60
CA ASN A 452 4.43 -1.12 8.17
C ASN A 452 4.89 -0.80 9.59
N PRO A 453 6.00 -0.05 9.74
CA PRO A 453 6.67 0.14 11.02
C PRO A 453 5.77 0.87 12.01
N GLY A 454 5.11 1.96 11.63
CA GLY A 454 4.28 2.71 12.58
C GLY A 454 3.08 1.93 13.12
N ALA A 455 2.46 1.06 12.31
CA ALA A 455 1.44 0.13 12.81
C ALA A 455 2.04 -0.94 13.73
N SER A 456 3.19 -1.52 13.36
CA SER A 456 3.88 -2.55 14.13
C SER A 456 4.34 -2.04 15.50
N GLU A 457 4.99 -0.87 15.51
CA GLU A 457 5.42 -0.14 16.70
C GLU A 457 4.28 0.03 17.70
N ARG A 458 3.12 0.48 17.19
CA ARG A 458 1.92 0.69 18.01
C ARG A 458 1.31 -0.62 18.49
N ALA A 459 1.17 -1.60 17.61
CA ALA A 459 0.53 -2.89 17.91
C ALA A 459 1.32 -3.70 18.94
N LEU A 460 2.65 -3.72 18.80
CA LEU A 460 3.55 -4.56 19.58
C LEU A 460 4.22 -3.82 20.74
N ARG A 461 3.90 -2.52 20.91
CA ARG A 461 4.44 -1.63 21.96
C ARG A 461 5.97 -1.63 21.98
N LEU A 462 6.57 -1.51 20.80
CA LEU A 462 8.01 -1.59 20.62
C LEU A 462 8.70 -0.34 21.20
N ASP A 463 9.78 -0.55 21.95
CA ASP A 463 10.71 0.53 22.29
C ASP A 463 11.68 0.74 21.14
N ILE A 464 11.36 1.71 20.28
CA ILE A 464 12.12 1.96 19.07
C ILE A 464 13.50 2.51 19.35
N ASN A 465 13.69 3.27 20.43
CA ASN A 465 15.02 3.76 20.77
C ASN A 465 15.93 2.59 21.14
N ALA A 466 15.44 1.67 21.98
CA ALA A 466 16.18 0.46 22.32
C ALA A 466 16.48 -0.42 21.10
N ILE A 467 15.53 -0.56 20.15
CA ILE A 467 15.75 -1.32 18.91
C ILE A 467 16.80 -0.64 18.02
N LEU A 468 16.72 0.68 17.84
CA LEU A 468 17.67 1.44 17.03
C LEU A 468 19.08 1.43 17.63
N GLU A 469 19.19 1.53 18.96
CA GLU A 469 20.47 1.40 19.68
C GLU A 469 21.10 0.02 19.46
N ARG A 470 20.31 -1.07 19.57
CA ARG A 470 20.77 -2.43 19.30
C ARG A 470 21.18 -2.62 17.84
N LEU A 471 20.41 -2.08 16.90
CA LEU A 471 20.74 -2.12 15.47
C LEU A 471 22.03 -1.35 15.18
N ALA A 472 22.19 -0.15 15.73
CA ALA A 472 23.39 0.66 15.58
C ALA A 472 24.62 -0.07 16.15
N ALA A 473 24.50 -0.67 17.33
CA ALA A 473 25.55 -1.48 17.93
C ALA A 473 25.89 -2.73 17.08
N ALA A 474 24.89 -3.42 16.54
CA ALA A 474 25.08 -4.59 15.68
C ALA A 474 25.72 -4.22 14.33
N SER A 475 25.42 -3.05 13.79
CA SER A 475 26.05 -2.53 12.57
C SER A 475 27.49 -2.05 12.82
N ALA A 476 27.78 -1.48 13.99
CA ALA A 476 29.13 -1.06 14.37
C ALA A 476 30.08 -2.25 14.63
N GLY A 477 29.56 -3.41 15.04
CA GLY A 477 30.35 -4.63 15.28
C GLY A 477 30.66 -5.47 14.03
N LYS A 478 30.31 -5.01 12.81
CA LYS A 478 30.47 -5.75 11.54
C LYS A 478 31.52 -5.16 10.59
N GLU A 479 32.57 -4.50 11.11
CA GLU A 479 33.81 -4.35 10.35
C GLU A 479 34.60 -5.67 10.40
N GLY A 480 34.36 -6.55 9.42
CA GLY A 480 35.24 -7.69 9.14
C GLY A 480 34.66 -9.08 9.46
N LYS A 481 33.84 -9.59 8.53
CA LYS A 481 33.83 -10.97 7.99
C LYS A 481 32.50 -11.18 7.27
N TYR A 482 32.56 -11.28 5.95
CA TYR A 482 31.52 -11.97 5.18
C TYR A 482 31.70 -13.46 5.45
N ASP A 483 31.08 -13.97 6.52
CA ASP A 483 30.76 -15.39 6.58
C ASP A 483 29.50 -15.62 5.73
N GLY A 484 29.48 -16.70 4.93
CA GLY A 484 28.45 -16.99 3.94
C GLY A 484 27.08 -17.36 4.51
N LEU A 485 26.57 -16.58 5.46
CA LEU A 485 25.21 -16.68 5.99
C LEU A 485 24.25 -16.02 4.98
N GLY A 486 23.41 -16.81 4.33
CA GLY A 486 22.41 -16.31 3.38
C GLY A 486 21.47 -15.26 3.98
N GLU A 487 20.86 -14.44 3.12
CA GLU A 487 19.93 -13.36 3.51
C GLU A 487 18.86 -13.80 4.53
N THR A 488 18.44 -15.06 4.51
CA THR A 488 17.47 -15.66 5.44
C THR A 488 17.96 -15.68 6.89
N GLU A 489 19.25 -15.91 7.13
CA GLU A 489 19.86 -15.98 8.48
C GLU A 489 20.06 -14.57 9.08
N SER A 490 20.45 -13.60 8.26
CA SER A 490 20.56 -12.20 8.71
C SER A 490 19.19 -11.59 9.03
N ILE A 491 18.12 -11.99 8.32
CA ILE A 491 16.73 -11.67 8.67
C ILE A 491 16.30 -12.37 9.96
N ARG A 492 16.75 -13.60 10.25
CA ARG A 492 16.50 -14.26 11.55
C ARG A 492 17.21 -13.55 12.71
N VAL A 493 18.43 -13.05 12.50
CA VAL A 493 19.16 -12.27 13.52
C VAL A 493 18.52 -10.89 13.73
N ALA A 494 18.01 -10.23 12.68
CA ALA A 494 17.24 -9.00 12.80
C ALA A 494 15.82 -9.23 13.37
N GLY A 495 15.19 -10.36 13.06
CA GLY A 495 13.90 -10.81 13.59
C GLY A 495 13.95 -11.14 15.08
N ARG A 496 15.14 -11.36 15.65
CA ARG A 496 15.36 -11.45 17.10
C ARG A 496 15.42 -10.08 17.80
N LEU A 497 15.44 -8.96 17.07
CA LEU A 497 15.57 -7.62 17.68
C LEU A 497 14.23 -7.01 18.10
N ALA A 498 13.11 -7.44 17.50
CA ALA A 498 11.77 -7.04 17.91
C ALA A 498 10.73 -8.12 17.54
N PRO A 499 9.76 -8.42 18.41
CA PRO A 499 8.67 -9.35 18.08
C PRO A 499 7.89 -8.84 16.87
N GLY A 500 7.38 -9.77 16.04
CA GLY A 500 6.48 -9.48 14.92
C GLY A 500 5.00 -9.80 15.23
N ALA A 501 4.19 -9.74 14.18
CA ALA A 501 2.79 -10.16 14.19
C ALA A 501 2.56 -11.27 13.16
N VAL A 502 1.49 -12.04 13.31
CA VAL A 502 0.92 -12.92 12.29
C VAL A 502 -0.14 -12.15 11.49
N ARG A 503 -0.20 -12.36 10.18
CA ARG A 503 -1.22 -11.79 9.30
C ARG A 503 -1.81 -12.85 8.38
N VAL A 504 -3.13 -12.90 8.41
CA VAL A 504 -3.99 -13.63 7.46
C VAL A 504 -4.75 -12.62 6.62
N SER A 505 -4.95 -12.94 5.36
CA SER A 505 -5.69 -12.12 4.40
C SER A 505 -6.37 -12.99 3.35
N PHE A 506 -7.64 -12.69 3.09
CA PHE A 506 -8.46 -13.43 2.14
C PHE A 506 -8.54 -12.73 0.79
N GLY A 507 -8.73 -13.51 -0.27
CA GLY A 507 -8.89 -12.99 -1.62
C GLY A 507 -9.74 -13.89 -2.49
N LEU A 508 -9.52 -13.79 -3.80
CA LEU A 508 -10.44 -14.30 -4.80
C LEU A 508 -10.72 -15.81 -4.69
N ALA A 509 -9.68 -16.60 -4.43
CA ALA A 509 -9.76 -18.05 -4.35
C ALA A 509 -9.89 -18.56 -2.90
N SER A 510 -10.15 -17.69 -1.93
CA SER A 510 -10.37 -18.12 -0.55
C SER A 510 -11.78 -18.70 -0.36
N THR A 511 -11.86 -19.72 0.47
CA THR A 511 -13.07 -20.46 0.80
C THR A 511 -13.24 -20.57 2.32
N SER A 512 -14.40 -21.03 2.77
CA SER A 512 -14.62 -21.34 4.19
C SER A 512 -13.79 -22.54 4.64
N ALA A 513 -13.48 -23.49 3.75
CA ALA A 513 -12.63 -24.63 4.05
C ALA A 513 -11.21 -24.18 4.43
N ASP A 514 -10.65 -23.17 3.74
CA ASP A 514 -9.35 -22.57 4.11
C ASP A 514 -9.37 -21.99 5.54
N VAL A 515 -10.51 -21.41 5.96
CA VAL A 515 -10.69 -20.91 7.33
C VAL A 515 -10.78 -22.10 8.30
N ASP A 516 -11.54 -23.13 7.96
CA ASP A 516 -11.71 -24.32 8.80
C ASP A 516 -10.38 -25.05 9.05
N GLU A 517 -9.58 -25.24 8.01
CA GLU A 517 -8.24 -25.85 8.09
C GLU A 517 -7.27 -25.01 8.92
N PHE A 518 -7.28 -23.68 8.76
CA PHE A 518 -6.47 -22.80 9.61
C PHE A 518 -6.80 -22.94 11.11
N PHE A 519 -8.09 -23.01 11.46
CA PHE A 519 -8.49 -23.12 12.87
C PHE A 519 -8.23 -24.51 13.44
N ALA A 520 -8.36 -25.57 12.63
CA ALA A 520 -7.93 -26.91 13.02
C ALA A 520 -6.44 -26.92 13.38
N PHE A 521 -5.59 -26.40 12.48
CA PHE A 521 -4.16 -26.21 12.73
C PHE A 521 -3.89 -25.40 14.01
N ALA A 522 -4.58 -24.26 14.18
CA ALA A 522 -4.36 -23.39 15.33
C ALA A 522 -4.72 -24.09 16.66
N CYS A 523 -5.81 -24.85 16.68
CA CYS A 523 -6.24 -25.61 17.86
C CYS A 523 -5.28 -26.77 18.15
N GLU A 524 -4.96 -27.58 17.15
CA GLU A 524 -4.05 -28.72 17.30
C GLU A 524 -2.64 -28.29 17.74
N THR A 525 -2.16 -27.15 17.25
CA THR A 525 -0.77 -26.70 17.45
C THR A 525 -0.58 -25.87 18.72
N TYR A 526 -1.57 -25.04 19.10
CA TYR A 526 -1.39 -24.03 20.16
C TYR A 526 -2.32 -24.17 21.36
N LYS A 527 -3.41 -24.94 21.27
CA LYS A 527 -4.32 -25.09 22.42
C LYS A 527 -3.60 -25.76 23.58
N ASP A 528 -3.73 -25.15 24.75
CA ASP A 528 -3.06 -25.53 26.00
C ASP A 528 -1.53 -25.68 25.96
N ARG A 529 -0.88 -25.32 24.85
CA ARG A 529 0.57 -25.41 24.69
C ARG A 529 1.26 -24.29 25.46
N VAL A 530 2.28 -24.65 26.24
CA VAL A 530 3.20 -23.71 26.88
C VAL A 530 4.49 -23.69 26.07
N ILE A 531 4.87 -22.52 25.54
CA ILE A 531 6.08 -22.40 24.73
C ILE A 531 7.25 -22.01 25.62
N ALA A 532 8.40 -22.67 25.48
CA ALA A 532 9.59 -22.30 26.24
C ALA A 532 9.99 -20.84 25.92
N PRO A 533 10.36 -20.01 26.90
CA PRO A 533 10.91 -18.70 26.61
C PRO A 533 12.12 -18.83 25.68
N ILE A 534 12.19 -18.01 24.63
CA ILE A 534 13.38 -17.92 23.80
C ILE A 534 14.52 -17.38 24.67
N GLY A 535 15.43 -18.24 25.10
CA GLY A 535 16.57 -17.86 25.94
C GLY A 535 17.18 -18.92 26.87
N SER A 536 16.69 -20.16 26.95
CA SER A 536 17.25 -21.15 27.89
C SER A 536 18.37 -22.06 27.34
N ASN A 537 18.71 -22.00 26.04
CA ASN A 537 19.68 -22.94 25.41
C ASN A 537 20.89 -22.25 24.75
N PHE A 538 21.38 -21.14 25.30
CA PHE A 538 22.73 -20.60 24.98
C PHE A 538 23.61 -20.55 26.24
N SER A 539 23.61 -21.64 26.99
CA SER A 539 24.62 -21.96 28.00
C SER A 539 24.71 -23.47 28.12
N ASP A 540 25.26 -24.13 27.11
CA ASP A 540 26.24 -25.20 27.29
C ASP A 540 26.71 -25.67 25.92
N GLY A 541 27.98 -25.39 25.64
CA GLY A 541 28.69 -25.96 24.53
C GLY A 541 28.98 -27.43 24.81
N SER A 542 28.12 -28.33 24.34
CA SER A 542 28.46 -29.75 24.20
C SER A 542 27.64 -30.37 23.06
N PHE A 543 28.07 -30.12 21.82
CA PHE A 543 27.75 -31.03 20.72
C PHE A 543 28.56 -32.32 20.92
N GLU A 544 28.00 -33.28 21.65
CA GLU A 544 28.46 -34.67 21.58
C GLU A 544 28.11 -35.23 20.20
N LYS A 545 29.14 -35.42 19.37
CA LYS A 545 29.08 -36.27 18.19
C LYS A 545 28.77 -37.70 18.65
N LYS A 546 27.56 -38.21 18.37
CA LYS A 546 27.37 -39.66 18.23
C LYS A 546 27.32 -40.03 16.76
N ARG A 547 28.39 -40.71 16.34
CA ARG A 547 28.45 -41.57 15.16
C ARG A 547 27.50 -42.75 15.39
N GLY A 548 26.75 -43.09 14.35
CA GLY A 548 25.99 -44.33 14.18
C GLY A 548 25.64 -44.42 12.70
#